data_AF-A0A149PG44-F1
#
_entry.id   AF-A0A149PG44-F1
#
_cell.length_a   1.000
_cell.length_b   1.000
_cell.length_c   1.000
_cell.angle_alpha   90.00
_cell.angle_beta   90.00
_cell.angle_gamma   90.00
#
_symmetry.space_group_name_H-M   'P 1'
#
loop_
_entity.id
_entity.type
_entity.pdbx_description
1 polymer ?
#
loop_
_entity_poly.entity_id
_entity_poly.type
_entity_poly.pdbx_seq_one_letter_code
_entity_poly.pdbx_strand_id
1 'polypeptide(L)'
;MKYCGIDLHSNNCVVIVSDEQDRVVYQNRLPNDLRQIAAGLEPYRPELTGVVIESTYNWYWLVDGLMDASSKMPRILGSSLTCCLIGSRRLFCA
;
A
#
# COMPACT_ATOMS: atom_id res chain seq x y z
N MET A 1 8.52 -12.53 1.53
CA MET A 1 7.99 -11.45 0.67
C MET A 1 7.12 -10.56 1.53
N LYS A 2 7.08 -9.26 1.28
CA LYS A 2 6.21 -8.32 1.99
C LYS A 2 5.20 -7.72 1.02
N TYR A 3 3.98 -7.52 1.50
CA TYR A 3 2.91 -6.89 0.75
C TYR A 3 2.58 -5.56 1.41
N CYS A 4 2.46 -4.51 0.60
CA CYS A 4 1.91 -3.25 1.07
C CYS A 4 0.47 -3.16 0.64
N GLY A 5 -0.42 -2.73 1.52
CA GLY A 5 -1.72 -2.21 1.15
C GLY A 5 -1.86 -0.75 1.59
N ILE A 6 -2.41 0.06 0.71
CA ILE A 6 -2.70 1.47 0.96
C ILE A 6 -4.20 1.64 0.84
N ASP A 7 -4.82 2.06 1.93
CA ASP A 7 -6.24 2.37 2.00
C ASP A 7 -6.43 3.89 1.96
N LEU A 8 -6.84 4.39 0.80
CA LEU A 8 -6.92 5.80 0.49
C LEU A 8 -8.32 6.35 0.79
N HIS A 9 -8.36 7.31 1.71
CA HIS A 9 -9.54 8.12 2.02
C HIS A 9 -9.36 9.57 1.54
N SER A 10 -10.44 10.35 1.59
CA SER A 10 -10.45 11.74 1.09
C SER A 10 -9.40 12.66 1.74
N ASN A 11 -9.09 12.46 3.03
CA ASN A 11 -8.21 13.35 3.79
C ASN A 11 -6.92 12.68 4.29
N ASN A 12 -6.85 11.36 4.25
CA ASN A 12 -5.73 10.59 4.75
C ASN A 12 -5.66 9.23 4.05
N CYS A 13 -4.52 8.57 4.16
CA CYS A 13 -4.35 7.20 3.73
C CYS A 13 -3.80 6.36 4.89
N VAL A 14 -4.20 5.10 4.94
CA VAL A 14 -3.63 4.13 5.86
C VAL A 14 -2.69 3.24 5.06
N VAL A 15 -1.42 3.25 5.43
CA VAL A 15 -0.41 2.38 4.82
C VAL A 15 -0.15 1.22 5.76
N ILE A 16 -0.26 0.01 5.24
CA ILE A 16 -0.09 -1.23 5.98
C ILE A 16 0.91 -2.08 5.20
N VAL A 17 1.93 -2.59 5.88
CA VAL A 17 2.85 -3.59 5.33
C VAL A 17 2.70 -4.87 6.12
N SER A 18 2.44 -5.97 5.41
CA SER A 18 2.30 -7.31 5.96
C SER A 18 3.35 -8.24 5.37
N ASP A 19 3.74 -9.27 6.13
CA ASP A 19 4.54 -10.38 5.63
C ASP A 19 3.69 -11.48 4.99
N GLU A 20 4.34 -12.53 4.47
CA GLU A 20 3.67 -13.73 3.91
C GLU A 20 2.85 -14.52 4.96
N GLN A 21 3.08 -14.28 6.25
CA GLN A 21 2.37 -14.93 7.35
C GLN A 21 1.18 -14.10 7.85
N ASP A 22 0.75 -13.10 7.06
CA ASP A 22 -0.34 -12.17 7.39
C ASP A 22 -0.06 -11.31 8.65
N ARG A 23 1.22 -11.14 9.02
CA ARG A 23 1.59 -10.31 10.16
C ARG A 23 1.85 -8.90 9.70
N VAL A 24 1.18 -7.94 10.34
CA VAL A 24 1.42 -6.52 10.14
C VAL A 24 2.77 -6.15 10.74
N VAL A 25 3.72 -5.80 9.89
CA VAL A 25 5.05 -5.32 10.29
C VAL A 25 5.11 -3.80 10.38
N TYR A 26 4.18 -3.12 9.70
CA TYR A 26 4.03 -1.68 9.72
C TYR A 26 2.59 -1.28 9.48
N GLN A 27 2.07 -0.36 10.27
CA GLN A 27 0.79 0.27 10.05
C GLN A 27 0.89 1.72 10.49
N ASN A 28 0.61 2.64 9.56
CA ASN A 28 0.60 4.06 9.89
C ASN A 28 -0.48 4.79 9.09
N ARG A 29 -1.16 5.72 9.75
CA ARG A 29 -2.10 6.64 9.10
C ARG A 29 -1.33 7.90 8.75
N LEU A 30 -1.21 8.15 7.45
CA LEU A 30 -0.49 9.29 6.90
C LEU A 30 -1.48 10.26 6.25
N PRO A 31 -1.18 11.56 6.21
CA PRO A 31 -1.91 12.47 5.33
C PRO A 31 -1.72 12.04 3.87
N ASN A 32 -2.56 12.56 2.97
CA ASN A 32 -2.46 12.35 1.52
C ASN A 32 -1.23 13.07 0.93
N ASP A 33 -0.05 12.68 1.39
CA ASP A 33 1.25 13.24 1.04
C ASP A 33 2.16 12.10 0.57
N LEU A 34 2.47 12.12 -0.73
CA LEU A 34 3.32 11.14 -1.39
C LEU A 34 4.69 11.00 -0.73
N ARG A 35 5.26 12.08 -0.21
CA ARG A 35 6.60 12.06 0.39
C ARG A 35 6.60 11.26 1.67
N GLN A 36 5.56 11.41 2.47
CA GLN A 36 5.41 10.67 3.74
C GLN A 36 5.13 9.20 3.48
N ILE A 37 4.28 8.90 2.50
CA ILE A 37 3.97 7.52 2.09
C ILE A 37 5.24 6.83 1.57
N ALA A 38 5.98 7.48 0.66
CA ALA A 38 7.23 6.94 0.13
C ALA A 38 8.29 6.75 1.23
N ALA A 39 8.44 7.71 2.14
CA ALA A 39 9.38 7.59 3.26
C ALA A 39 9.02 6.42 4.21
N GLY A 40 7.72 6.18 4.45
CA GLY A 40 7.27 5.03 5.24
C GLY A 40 7.51 3.69 4.55
N LEU A 41 7.53 3.66 3.21
CA LEU A 41 7.76 2.46 2.41
C LEU A 41 9.24 2.19 2.11
N GLU A 42 10.08 3.21 2.17
CA GLU A 42 11.53 3.13 1.94
C GLU A 42 12.22 1.94 2.65
N PRO A 43 12.02 1.71 3.97
CA PRO A 43 12.67 0.60 4.66
C PRO A 43 12.17 -0.78 4.22
N TYR A 44 10.99 -0.87 3.59
CA TYR A 44 10.38 -2.13 3.17
C TYR A 44 10.53 -2.40 1.66
N ARG A 45 10.98 -1.41 0.87
CA ARG A 45 11.20 -1.52 -0.59
C ARG A 45 11.97 -2.77 -1.05
N PRO A 46 13.09 -3.19 -0.43
CA PRO A 46 13.85 -4.34 -0.95
C PRO A 46 13.12 -5.68 -0.81
N GLU A 47 12.13 -5.78 0.08
CA GLU A 47 11.37 -7.00 0.34
C GLU A 47 9.91 -6.91 -0.14
N LEU A 48 9.50 -5.75 -0.65
CA LEU A 48 8.16 -5.51 -1.17
C LEU A 48 7.98 -6.27 -2.48
N THR A 49 6.91 -7.06 -2.56
CA THR A 49 6.56 -7.88 -3.74
C THR A 49 5.37 -7.32 -4.50
N GLY A 50 4.49 -6.60 -3.82
CA GLY A 50 3.33 -5.96 -4.43
C GLY A 50 2.80 -4.85 -3.55
N VAL A 51 2.20 -3.85 -4.21
CA VAL A 51 1.45 -2.79 -3.54
C VAL A 51 0.00 -2.89 -4.00
N VAL A 52 -0.90 -3.04 -3.04
CA VAL A 52 -2.35 -3.04 -3.23
C VAL A 52 -2.85 -1.66 -2.85
N ILE A 53 -3.71 -1.08 -3.68
CA ILE A 53 -4.34 0.19 -3.34
C ILE A 53 -5.85 -0.03 -3.31
N GLU A 54 -6.40 0.12 -2.12
CA GLU A 54 -7.81 0.22 -1.81
C GLU A 54 -8.15 1.70 -1.83
N SER A 55 -9.10 2.12 -2.65
CA SER A 55 -9.49 3.52 -2.71
C SER A 55 -10.96 3.63 -3.04
N THR A 56 -11.67 4.44 -2.27
CA THR A 56 -13.02 4.86 -2.65
C THR A 56 -13.00 5.96 -3.71
N TYR A 57 -11.87 6.69 -3.87
CA TYR A 57 -11.71 7.80 -4.82
C TYR A 57 -10.29 7.93 -5.39
N ASN A 58 -10.21 8.36 -6.66
CA ASN A 58 -9.06 8.98 -7.36
C ASN A 58 -7.66 8.49 -6.93
N TRP A 59 -7.31 7.22 -7.13
CA TRP A 59 -6.03 6.62 -6.73
C TRP A 59 -4.88 6.82 -7.73
N TYR A 60 -5.17 7.28 -8.96
CA TYR A 60 -4.18 7.38 -10.03
C TYR A 60 -2.99 8.26 -9.66
N TRP A 61 -3.20 9.39 -8.97
CA TRP A 61 -2.11 10.26 -8.51
C TRP A 61 -1.17 9.56 -7.52
N LEU A 62 -1.70 8.63 -6.72
CA LEU A 62 -0.91 7.87 -5.76
C LEU A 62 -0.03 6.86 -6.49
N VAL A 63 -0.58 6.17 -7.50
CA VAL A 63 0.18 5.24 -8.35
C VAL A 63 1.25 5.98 -9.12
N ASP A 64 0.89 7.07 -9.79
CA ASP A 64 1.81 7.85 -10.62
C ASP A 64 2.94 8.41 -9.75
N GLY A 65 2.61 8.97 -8.59
CA GLY A 65 3.59 9.46 -7.62
C GLY A 65 4.50 8.35 -7.07
N LEU A 66 3.96 7.16 -6.85
CA LEU A 66 4.72 5.99 -6.40
C LEU A 66 5.59 5.40 -7.51
N MET A 67 5.13 5.40 -8.76
CA MET A 67 5.92 4.99 -9.92
C MET A 67 7.06 5.97 -10.19
N ASP A 68 6.81 7.27 -10.08
CA ASP A 68 7.82 8.32 -10.29
C ASP A 68 8.85 8.35 -9.15
N ALA A 69 8.39 8.19 -7.90
CA ALA A 69 9.26 8.09 -6.73
C ALA A 69 10.06 6.78 -6.65
N SER A 70 9.76 5.77 -7.47
CA SER A 70 10.48 4.49 -7.48
C SER A 70 10.56 3.87 -8.87
N SER A 71 11.73 3.97 -9.51
CA SER A 71 12.04 3.24 -10.76
C SER A 71 12.02 1.69 -10.63
N LYS A 72 11.70 1.15 -9.45
CA LYS A 72 11.66 -0.30 -9.12
C LYS A 72 10.50 -0.68 -8.20
N MET A 73 9.36 0.01 -8.28
CA MET A 73 8.19 -0.40 -7.50
C MET A 73 7.68 -1.77 -8.00
N PRO A 74 7.34 -2.73 -7.12
CA PRO A 74 6.75 -4.00 -7.52
C PRO A 74 5.35 -3.81 -8.11
N ARG A 75 4.84 -4.84 -8.80
CA ARG A 75 3.54 -4.84 -9.49
C ARG A 75 2.43 -4.27 -8.60
N ILE A 76 1.80 -3.19 -9.05
CA ILE A 76 0.58 -2.63 -8.45
C ILE A 76 -0.55 -3.63 -8.73
N LEU A 77 -1.15 -4.17 -7.68
CA LEU A 77 -2.29 -5.09 -7.79
C LEU A 77 -3.55 -4.34 -7.37
N GLY A 78 -4.43 -4.00 -8.31
CA GLY A 78 -5.56 -3.11 -8.06
C GLY A 78 -6.71 -3.72 -7.26
N SER A 79 -7.40 -2.86 -6.48
CA SER A 79 -8.71 -2.95 -5.77
C SER A 79 -9.04 -4.17 -4.89
N SER A 80 -10.07 -3.99 -4.04
CA SER A 80 -10.48 -4.79 -2.87
C SER A 80 -10.54 -6.31 -3.00
N LEU A 81 -10.76 -6.82 -4.20
CA LEU A 81 -10.74 -8.26 -4.47
C LEU A 81 -9.34 -8.86 -4.33
N THR A 82 -8.29 -8.08 -4.59
CA THR A 82 -6.90 -8.52 -4.47
C THR A 82 -6.50 -8.68 -3.00
N CYS A 83 -7.00 -7.85 -2.10
CA CYS A 83 -6.83 -8.03 -0.65
C CYS A 83 -7.35 -9.41 -0.18
N CYS A 84 -8.51 -9.84 -0.67
CA CYS A 84 -9.05 -11.18 -0.40
C CYS A 84 -8.21 -12.32 -0.98
N LEU A 85 -7.50 -12.08 -2.08
CA LEU A 85 -6.65 -13.07 -2.77
C LEU A 85 -5.26 -13.21 -2.14
N ILE A 86 -4.73 -12.16 -1.48
CA ILE A 86 -3.40 -12.17 -0.84
C ILE A 86 -3.47 -12.74 0.59
N GLY A 87 -4.65 -13.14 1.06
CA GLY A 87 -4.84 -13.79 2.37
C GLY A 87 -5.18 -12.82 3.52
N SER A 88 -4.89 -11.53 3.36
CA SER A 88 -5.10 -10.49 4.39
C SER A 88 -6.53 -9.97 4.45
N ARG A 89 -7.51 -10.88 4.49
CA ARG A 89 -8.96 -10.57 4.58
C ARG A 89 -9.36 -9.66 5.76
N ARG A 90 -8.49 -9.46 6.75
CA ARG A 90 -8.79 -8.68 7.97
C ARG A 90 -8.28 -7.25 7.98
N LEU A 91 -7.38 -6.86 7.08
CA LEU A 91 -6.66 -5.59 7.20
C LEU A 91 -7.23 -4.44 6.38
N PHE A 92 -8.02 -4.75 5.35
CA PHE A 92 -8.50 -3.72 4.41
C PHE A 92 -10.02 -3.73 4.14
N CYS A 93 -10.78 -4.63 4.77
CA CYS A 93 -12.24 -4.55 4.81
C CYS A 93 -12.66 -3.88 6.12
N ALA A 94 -12.79 -2.55 6.12
CA ALA A 94 -13.45 -1.79 7.18
C ALA A 94 -14.45 -0.81 6.57
#